data_AF-A0A970D0Q1-F1
#
_entry.id   AF-A0A970D0Q1-F1
#
_cell.length_a   1.000
_cell.length_b   1.000
_cell.length_c   1.000
_cell.angle_alpha   90.00
_cell.angle_beta   90.00
_cell.angle_gamma   90.00
#
_symmetry.space_group_name_H-M   'P 1'
#
loop_
_entity.id
_entity.type
_entity.pdbx_description
1 polymer ?
#
loop_
_entity_poly.entity_id
_entity_poly.type
_entity_poly.pdbx_seq_one_letter_code
_entity_poly.pdbx_strand_id
1 'polypeptide(L)'
;MLDGAVTTLQGYLIDGYNYYKLRDLAAILAATEGRFNVEYKENIGKIEIGVGGTYIKSGDDLFPLSVDVKTIKVSSQKVNLAGEDLAVEGYNIDGYNYFKLRDIAEYLNFDVNYEEEENTVLLVTK
;
A
#
# COMPACT_ATOMS: atom_id res chain seq x y z
N MET A 1 6.19 8.31 8.81
CA MET A 1 7.66 8.29 8.62
C MET A 1 8.06 6.96 8.00
N LEU A 2 9.16 6.93 7.25
CA LEU A 2 9.80 5.72 6.73
C LEU A 2 11.23 5.71 7.25
N ASP A 3 11.60 4.70 8.04
CA ASP A 3 12.94 4.53 8.61
C ASP A 3 13.48 5.81 9.30
N GLY A 4 12.62 6.49 10.05
CA GLY A 4 12.97 7.73 10.74
C GLY A 4 12.97 9.00 9.86
N ALA A 5 12.78 8.87 8.54
CA ALA A 5 12.64 10.00 7.64
C ALA A 5 11.15 10.40 7.45
N VAL A 6 10.90 11.70 7.35
CA VAL A 6 9.57 12.21 6.97
C VAL A 6 9.30 11.83 5.52
N THR A 7 8.14 11.20 5.29
CA THR A 7 7.63 10.85 3.96
C THR A 7 6.16 11.21 3.89
N THR A 8 5.68 11.57 2.70
CA THR A 8 4.27 11.92 2.48
C THR A 8 3.60 10.83 1.67
N LEU A 9 2.53 10.29 2.24
CA LEU A 9 1.61 9.37 1.59
C LEU A 9 0.19 9.82 1.86
N GLN A 10 -0.66 9.83 0.84
CA GLN A 10 -2.09 9.97 1.06
C GLN A 10 -2.66 8.61 1.47
N GLY A 11 -3.31 8.56 2.63
CA GLY A 11 -4.04 7.40 3.11
C GLY A 11 -5.45 7.79 3.56
N TYR A 12 -6.28 6.79 3.78
CA TYR A 12 -7.65 6.94 4.27
C TYR A 12 -7.82 6.18 5.58
N LEU A 13 -8.46 6.81 6.55
CA LEU A 13 -8.88 6.16 7.79
C LEU A 13 -10.31 5.63 7.59
N ILE A 14 -10.46 4.31 7.56
CA ILE A 14 -11.75 3.63 7.39
C ILE A 14 -11.88 2.62 8.52
N ASP A 15 -12.98 2.71 9.28
CA ASP A 15 -13.26 1.85 10.45
C ASP A 15 -12.08 1.75 11.45
N GLY A 16 -11.34 2.85 11.63
CA GLY A 16 -10.20 2.93 12.54
C GLY A 16 -8.88 2.36 12.01
N TYR A 17 -8.82 1.91 10.76
CA TYR A 17 -7.61 1.40 10.14
C TYR A 17 -7.12 2.31 9.00
N ASN A 18 -5.80 2.36 8.82
CA ASN A 18 -5.17 3.13 7.75
C ASN A 18 -5.09 2.30 6.46
N TYR A 19 -5.62 2.85 5.37
CA TYR A 19 -5.58 2.28 4.04
C TYR A 19 -4.74 3.15 3.10
N TYR A 20 -3.82 2.54 2.36
CA TYR A 20 -2.93 3.25 1.44
C TYR A 20 -2.97 2.63 0.05
N LYS A 21 -2.78 3.48 -0.97
CA LYS A 21 -2.61 3.04 -2.36
C LYS A 21 -1.39 2.13 -2.43
N LEU A 22 -1.57 0.87 -2.83
CA LEU A 22 -0.49 -0.14 -2.79
C LEU A 22 0.75 0.28 -3.59
N ARG A 23 0.52 0.93 -4.72
CA ARG A 23 1.57 1.46 -5.61
C ARG A 23 2.35 2.61 -4.99
N ASP A 24 1.71 3.42 -4.16
CA ASP A 24 2.36 4.51 -3.43
C ASP A 24 3.25 3.96 -2.31
N LEU A 25 2.81 2.91 -1.61
CA LEU A 25 3.65 2.18 -0.66
C LEU A 25 4.88 1.60 -1.36
N ALA A 26 4.71 0.93 -2.50
CA ALA A 26 5.84 0.40 -3.29
C ALA A 26 6.79 1.52 -3.73
N ALA A 27 6.25 2.68 -4.11
CA ALA A 27 7.01 3.85 -4.54
C ALA A 27 7.87 4.47 -3.43
N ILE A 28 7.40 4.53 -2.19
CA ILE A 28 8.22 5.07 -1.08
C ILE A 28 9.24 4.05 -0.57
N LEU A 29 8.92 2.76 -0.62
CA LEU A 29 9.79 1.68 -0.16
C LEU A 29 10.83 1.24 -1.21
N ALA A 30 10.72 1.71 -2.45
CA ALA A 30 11.54 1.27 -3.60
C ALA A 30 13.06 1.36 -3.37
N ALA A 31 13.52 2.29 -2.53
CA ALA A 31 14.93 2.50 -2.20
C ALA A 31 15.38 1.86 -0.86
N THR A 32 14.52 1.06 -0.23
CA THR A 32 14.76 0.43 1.08
C THR A 32 14.86 -1.10 0.95
N GLU A 33 15.23 -1.77 2.04
CA GLU A 33 15.17 -3.24 2.13
C GLU A 33 13.73 -3.78 2.17
N GLY A 34 12.75 -2.92 2.45
CA GLY A 34 11.32 -3.24 2.38
C GLY A 34 10.72 -3.15 0.97
N ARG A 35 11.54 -3.01 -0.08
CA ARG A 35 11.06 -2.86 -1.46
C ARG A 35 10.27 -4.09 -1.93
N PHE A 36 9.29 -3.86 -2.79
CA PHE A 36 8.53 -4.89 -3.49
C PHE A 36 8.01 -4.34 -4.81
N ASN A 37 7.80 -5.21 -5.79
CA ASN A 37 7.12 -4.88 -7.03
C ASN A 37 5.60 -5.10 -6.90
N VAL A 38 4.82 -4.38 -7.71
CA VAL A 38 3.37 -4.51 -7.83
C VAL A 38 3.05 -4.64 -9.31
N GLU A 39 2.39 -5.73 -9.70
CA GLU A 39 2.00 -5.97 -11.08
C GLU A 39 0.55 -6.48 -11.15
N TYR A 40 -0.22 -6.03 -12.12
CA TYR A 40 -1.53 -6.62 -12.39
C TYR A 40 -1.40 -7.75 -13.41
N LYS A 41 -1.74 -8.97 -13.00
CA LYS A 41 -1.71 -10.16 -13.85
C LYS A 41 -3.07 -10.38 -14.50
N GLU A 42 -3.23 -9.87 -15.73
CA GLU A 42 -4.49 -9.92 -16.48
C GLU A 42 -5.04 -11.34 -16.66
N ASN A 43 -4.16 -12.33 -16.86
CA ASN A 43 -4.52 -13.74 -17.07
C ASN A 43 -5.21 -14.40 -15.86
N ILE A 44 -5.02 -13.86 -14.65
CA ILE A 44 -5.66 -14.35 -13.42
C ILE A 44 -6.52 -13.29 -12.73
N GLY A 45 -6.52 -12.04 -13.22
CA GLY A 45 -7.28 -10.93 -12.65
C GLY A 45 -6.82 -10.52 -11.25
N LYS A 46 -5.55 -10.70 -10.92
CA LYS A 46 -4.99 -10.44 -9.58
C LYS A 46 -3.86 -9.42 -9.62
N ILE A 47 -3.67 -8.73 -8.51
CA ILE A 47 -2.43 -8.00 -8.25
C ILE A 47 -1.42 -9.00 -7.70
N GLU A 48 -0.25 -9.09 -8.30
CA GLU A 48 0.88 -9.83 -7.78
C GLU A 48 1.89 -8.90 -7.10
N ILE A 49 2.29 -9.28 -5.89
CA ILE A 49 3.37 -8.65 -5.14
C ILE A 49 4.64 -9.48 -5.31
N GLY A 50 5.75 -8.83 -5.65
CA GLY A 50 7.07 -9.43 -5.69
C GLY A 50 8.00 -8.85 -4.63
N VAL A 51 8.15 -9.53 -3.49
CA VAL A 51 9.05 -9.10 -2.39
C VAL A 51 10.49 -8.94 -2.88
N GLY A 52 11.15 -7.85 -2.49
CA GLY A 52 12.50 -7.51 -2.93
C GLY A 52 12.59 -7.02 -4.38
N GLY A 53 11.48 -7.06 -5.13
CA GLY A 53 11.41 -6.63 -6.52
C GLY A 53 11.55 -5.12 -6.70
N THR A 54 12.09 -4.71 -7.85
CA THR A 54 12.19 -3.31 -8.24
C THR A 54 10.82 -2.79 -8.67
N TYR A 55 10.33 -1.75 -8.01
CA TYR A 55 9.16 -1.01 -8.44
C TYR A 55 9.55 0.23 -9.24
N ILE A 56 8.96 0.38 -10.43
CA ILE A 56 9.12 1.58 -11.26
C ILE A 56 7.85 2.42 -11.14
N LYS A 57 7.98 3.63 -10.60
CA LYS A 57 6.85 4.54 -10.43
C LYS A 57 6.24 4.90 -11.78
N SER A 58 4.92 4.93 -11.87
CA SER A 58 4.22 5.57 -12.98
C SER A 58 3.80 7.00 -12.62
N GLY A 59 3.32 7.76 -13.61
CA GLY A 59 3.01 9.18 -13.45
C GLY A 59 1.88 9.53 -12.48
N ASP A 60 1.15 8.54 -11.98
CA ASP A 60 0.05 8.69 -11.02
C ASP A 60 0.41 8.23 -9.60
N ASP A 61 1.63 7.76 -9.38
CA ASP A 61 2.09 7.35 -8.04
C ASP A 61 2.45 8.57 -7.19
N LEU A 62 2.12 8.49 -5.91
CA LEU A 62 2.33 9.55 -4.91
C LEU A 62 1.57 10.86 -5.22
N PHE A 63 0.67 10.83 -6.20
CA PHE A 63 -0.24 11.93 -6.47
C PHE A 63 -1.49 11.76 -5.61
N PRO A 64 -1.81 12.74 -4.74
CA PRO A 64 -3.03 12.69 -3.98
C PRO A 64 -4.24 12.77 -4.92
N LEU A 65 -5.30 12.06 -4.57
CA LEU A 65 -6.61 12.26 -5.15
C LEU A 65 -7.12 13.67 -4.84
N SER A 66 -7.97 14.17 -5.74
CA SER A 66 -8.72 15.41 -5.51
C SER A 66 -9.49 15.33 -4.20
N VAL A 67 -9.67 16.46 -3.52
CA VAL A 67 -10.49 16.56 -2.30
C VAL A 67 -11.95 16.15 -2.53
N ASP A 68 -12.41 16.15 -3.78
CA ASP A 68 -13.75 15.73 -4.19
C ASP A 68 -13.85 14.22 -4.48
N VAL A 69 -13.23 13.36 -3.64
CA VAL A 69 -13.36 11.90 -3.80
C VAL A 69 -14.84 11.49 -3.69
N LYS A 70 -15.39 10.93 -4.77
CA LYS A 70 -16.83 10.66 -4.90
C LYS A 70 -17.22 9.19 -4.77
N THR A 71 -16.25 8.28 -4.78
CA THR A 71 -16.53 6.84 -4.84
C THR A 71 -15.58 6.04 -3.97
N ILE A 72 -16.14 5.41 -2.93
CA ILE A 72 -15.49 4.44 -2.06
C ILE A 72 -16.33 3.15 -2.11
N LYS A 73 -15.70 2.04 -2.45
CA LYS A 73 -16.35 0.71 -2.51
C LYS A 73 -15.40 -0.33 -1.95
N VAL A 74 -15.92 -1.35 -1.27
CA VAL A 74 -15.11 -2.54 -0.95
C VAL A 74 -14.55 -3.09 -2.26
N SER A 75 -13.23 -3.29 -2.30
CA SER A 75 -12.58 -3.81 -3.50
C SER A 75 -12.80 -5.31 -3.61
N SER A 76 -13.13 -5.77 -4.81
CA SER A 76 -13.07 -7.20 -5.16
C SER A 76 -11.69 -7.64 -5.63
N GLN A 77 -10.71 -6.71 -5.69
CA GLN A 77 -9.38 -6.98 -6.19
C GLN A 77 -8.62 -7.90 -5.24
N LYS A 78 -8.25 -9.07 -5.75
CA LYS A 78 -7.37 -10.01 -5.04
C LYS A 78 -5.91 -9.64 -5.19
N VAL A 79 -5.14 -9.88 -4.14
CA VAL A 79 -3.69 -9.73 -4.10
C VAL A 79 -3.08 -11.11 -3.87
N ASN A 80 -2.02 -11.45 -4.61
CA ASN A 80 -1.28 -12.68 -4.42
C ASN A 80 0.21 -12.38 -4.17
N LEU A 81 0.84 -13.30 -3.45
CA LEU A 81 2.29 -13.34 -3.28
C LEU A 81 2.76 -14.77 -3.56
N ALA A 82 3.66 -14.93 -4.53
CA ALA A 82 4.23 -16.24 -4.88
C ALA A 82 3.17 -17.34 -5.13
N GLY A 83 2.07 -16.98 -5.81
CA GLY A 83 0.96 -17.89 -6.13
C GLY A 83 -0.13 -18.03 -5.06
N GLU A 84 0.09 -17.54 -3.84
CA GLU A 84 -0.89 -17.62 -2.74
C GLU A 84 -1.73 -16.35 -2.61
N ASP A 85 -3.04 -16.49 -2.42
CA ASP A 85 -3.93 -15.36 -2.19
C ASP A 85 -3.74 -14.80 -0.78
N LEU A 86 -3.50 -13.50 -0.68
CA LEU A 86 -3.34 -12.80 0.59
C LEU A 86 -4.71 -12.47 1.20
N ALA A 87 -4.82 -12.62 2.53
CA ALA A 87 -6.00 -12.22 3.28
C ALA A 87 -5.90 -10.72 3.63
N VAL A 88 -6.16 -9.86 2.65
CA VAL A 88 -6.03 -8.40 2.80
C VAL A 88 -7.36 -7.70 2.56
N GLU A 89 -7.70 -6.76 3.44
CA GLU A 89 -8.85 -5.88 3.23
C GLU A 89 -8.47 -4.73 2.28
N GLY A 90 -9.35 -4.43 1.33
CA GLY A 90 -9.11 -3.36 0.37
C GLY A 90 -10.37 -2.62 -0.05
N TYR A 91 -10.19 -1.35 -0.42
CA TYR A 91 -11.20 -0.47 -0.99
C TYR A 91 -10.75 0.03 -2.35
N ASN A 92 -11.69 0.11 -3.29
CA ASN A 92 -11.51 0.91 -4.49
C ASN A 92 -11.97 2.33 -4.20
N ILE A 93 -11.04 3.27 -4.26
CA ILE A 93 -11.28 4.70 -4.02
C ILE A 93 -10.87 5.45 -5.29
N ASP A 94 -11.88 6.02 -5.96
CA ASP A 94 -11.72 6.75 -7.24
C ASP A 94 -10.90 6.00 -8.31
N GLY A 95 -11.14 4.69 -8.43
CA GLY A 95 -10.47 3.84 -9.41
C GLY A 95 -9.16 3.21 -8.94
N TYR A 96 -8.64 3.57 -7.77
CA TYR A 96 -7.41 3.02 -7.21
C TYR A 96 -7.67 2.04 -6.07
N ASN A 97 -6.84 0.99 -5.97
CA ASN A 97 -6.92 0.03 -4.87
C ASN A 97 -6.08 0.49 -3.67
N TYR A 98 -6.77 0.69 -2.55
CA TYR A 98 -6.20 1.00 -1.25
C TYR A 98 -6.36 -0.22 -0.36
N PHE A 99 -5.29 -0.64 0.31
CA PHE A 99 -5.30 -1.82 1.17
C PHE A 99 -4.94 -1.44 2.60
N LYS A 100 -5.51 -2.20 3.55
CA LYS A 100 -5.24 -2.04 4.97
C LYS A 100 -3.75 -2.26 5.21
N LEU A 101 -3.11 -1.23 5.75
CA LEU A 101 -1.65 -1.18 5.84
C LEU A 101 -1.07 -2.33 6.67
N ARG A 102 -1.74 -2.67 7.77
CA ARG A 102 -1.30 -3.74 8.67
C ARG A 102 -1.35 -5.10 7.98
N ASP A 103 -2.43 -5.44 7.29
CA ASP A 103 -2.57 -6.70 6.56
C ASP A 103 -1.45 -6.88 5.52
N ILE A 104 -1.10 -5.81 4.79
CA ILE A 104 -0.02 -5.84 3.79
C ILE A 104 1.36 -6.03 4.45
N ALA A 105 1.59 -5.40 5.60
CA ALA A 105 2.87 -5.49 6.32
C ALA A 105 3.17 -6.91 6.84
N GLU A 106 2.15 -7.73 7.11
CA GLU A 106 2.34 -9.13 7.54
C GLU A 106 3.10 -9.98 6.50
N TYR A 107 3.04 -9.59 5.23
CA TYR A 107 3.64 -10.33 4.12
C TYR A 107 4.90 -9.68 3.54
N LEU A 108 5.27 -8.50 4.04
CA LEU A 108 6.34 -7.67 3.48
C LEU A 108 7.47 -7.41 4.47
N ASN A 109 8.60 -6.94 3.96
CA ASN A 109 9.82 -6.74 4.74
C ASN A 109 9.84 -5.36 5.45
N PHE A 110 8.71 -4.98 6.06
CA PHE A 110 8.59 -3.81 6.93
C PHE A 110 7.54 -4.04 8.01
N ASP A 111 7.63 -3.28 9.10
CA ASP A 111 6.66 -3.24 10.18
C ASP A 111 5.92 -1.90 10.22
N VAL A 112 4.73 -1.92 10.83
CA VAL A 112 3.84 -0.76 10.97
C VAL A 112 3.61 -0.47 12.44
N ASN A 113 4.14 0.66 12.90
CA ASN A 113 3.93 1.18 14.23
C ASN A 113 3.14 2.49 14.17
N TYR A 114 2.62 2.92 15.32
CA TYR A 114 1.91 4.17 15.47
C TYR A 114 2.48 4.92 16.68
N GLU A 115 2.86 6.17 16.45
CA GLU A 115 3.24 7.11 17.49
C GLU A 115 2.03 7.98 17.82
N GLU A 116 1.53 7.87 19.04
CA GLU A 116 0.29 8.54 19.47
C GLU A 116 0.51 10.03 19.69
N GLU A 117 1.66 10.44 20.24
CA GLU A 117 1.95 11.83 20.57
C GLU A 117 1.98 12.72 19.31
N GLU A 118 2.56 12.18 18.24
CA GLU A 118 2.73 12.86 16.96
C GLU A 118 1.67 12.46 15.92
N ASN A 119 0.70 11.62 16.31
CA ASN A 119 -0.31 11.03 15.41
C ASN A 119 0.30 10.52 14.09
N THR A 120 1.39 9.75 14.20
CA THR A 120 2.25 9.42 13.07
C THR A 120 2.33 7.91 12.87
N VAL A 121 2.06 7.47 11.63
CA VAL A 121 2.35 6.10 11.19
C VAL A 121 3.84 5.96 10.92
N LEU A 122 4.46 4.95 11.52
CA LEU A 122 5.87 4.61 11.34
C LEU A 122 5.98 3.33 10.50
N LEU A 123 6.70 3.42 9.38
CA LEU A 123 7.12 2.28 8.58
C LEU A 123 8.59 2.02 8.87
N VAL A 124 8.91 0.81 9.29
CA VAL A 124 10.29 0.40 9.63
C VAL A 124 10.66 -0.81 8.80
N THR A 125 11.67 -0.70 7.96
CA THR A 125 12.16 -1.81 7.12
C THR A 125 13.02 -2.78 7.94
N LYS A 126 13.02 -4.07 7.57
CA LYS A 126 13.70 -5.15 8.31
C LYS A 126 15.02 -5.55 7.68
#